data_AF-A0A662SGE2-F1
#
_entry.id   AF-A0A662SGE2-F1
#
_cell.length_a   1.000
_cell.length_b   1.000
_cell.length_c   1.000
_cell.angle_alpha   90.00
_cell.angle_beta   90.00
_cell.angle_gamma   90.00
#
_symmetry.space_group_name_H-M   'P 1'
#
loop_
_entity.id
_entity.type
_entity.pdbx_description
1 polymer ?
#
loop_
_entity_poly.entity_id
_entity_poly.type
_entity_poly.pdbx_seq_one_letter_code
_entity_poly.pdbx_strand_id
1 'polypeptide(L)'
;MSVGRVGVPLTDRILEFIEERNPGSKVAVWRIFYPMRDEDPIEVVVKPGSLSGEVLELTLEGKSIVVKEGQKPAPRREREPARRERY
;
A
#
# COMPACT_ATOMS: atom_id res chain seq x y z
N MET A 1 -13.21 1.00 28.48
CA MET A 1 -11.87 0.41 28.67
C MET A 1 -11.33 0.04 27.30
N SER A 2 -10.39 0.83 26.78
CA SER A 2 -9.78 0.59 25.47
C SER A 2 -8.92 -0.67 25.58
N VAL A 3 -9.42 -1.76 25.02
CA VAL A 3 -8.70 -3.03 24.94
C VAL A 3 -7.52 -2.78 24.00
N GLY A 4 -6.34 -2.52 24.56
CA GLY A 4 -5.10 -2.55 23.80
C GLY A 4 -4.96 -3.95 23.23
N ARG A 5 -5.40 -4.16 21.99
CA ARG A 5 -5.32 -5.46 21.32
C ARG A 5 -3.86 -5.71 20.94
N VAL A 6 -3.10 -6.21 21.90
CA VAL A 6 -1.77 -6.77 21.69
C VAL A 6 -1.96 -8.04 20.87
N GLY A 7 -1.37 -8.08 19.66
CA GLY A 7 -1.42 -9.26 18.78
C GLY A 7 -2.33 -9.14 17.55
N VAL A 8 -2.91 -7.97 17.26
CA VAL A 8 -3.61 -7.77 15.98
C VAL A 8 -2.57 -7.75 14.86
N PRO A 9 -2.69 -8.62 13.83
CA PRO A 9 -1.80 -8.61 12.69
C PRO A 9 -1.77 -7.20 12.09
N LEU A 10 -0.59 -6.74 11.66
CA LEU A 10 -0.42 -5.45 10.97
C LEU A 10 -1.44 -5.30 9.82
N THR A 11 -1.77 -6.41 9.16
CA THR A 11 -2.83 -6.53 8.18
C THR A 11 -4.19 -6.02 8.67
N ASP A 12 -4.66 -6.43 9.85
CA ASP A 12 -5.97 -6.00 10.36
C ASP A 12 -5.99 -4.51 10.68
N ARG A 13 -4.87 -3.96 11.19
CA ARG A 13 -4.74 -2.51 11.41
C ARG A 13 -4.82 -1.72 10.11
N ILE A 14 -4.14 -2.20 9.06
CA ILE A 14 -4.24 -1.63 7.72
C ILE A 14 -5.70 -1.66 7.24
N LEU A 15 -6.39 -2.79 7.43
CA LEU A 15 -7.78 -2.97 7.03
C LEU A 15 -8.75 -2.07 7.80
N GLU A 16 -8.61 -1.96 9.13
CA GLU A 16 -9.42 -1.06 9.96
C GLU A 16 -9.20 0.41 9.54
N PHE A 17 -7.97 0.81 9.25
CA PHE A 17 -7.67 2.18 8.82
C PHE A 17 -8.25 2.50 7.44
N ILE A 18 -8.19 1.55 6.50
CA ILE A 18 -8.82 1.68 5.19
C ILE A 18 -10.34 1.83 5.33
N GLU A 19 -10.97 1.05 6.23
CA GLU A 19 -12.39 1.17 6.52
C GLU A 19 -12.76 2.52 7.15
N GLU A 20 -11.93 3.02 8.07
CA GLU A 20 -12.16 4.31 8.75
C GLU A 20 -12.07 5.49 7.77
N ARG A 21 -11.09 5.45 6.85
CA ARG A 21 -10.92 6.49 5.82
C ARG A 21 -11.95 6.38 4.71
N ASN A 22 -12.29 5.15 4.32
CA ASN A 22 -13.18 4.91 3.21
C ASN A 22 -14.06 3.66 3.47
N PRO A 23 -15.25 3.85 4.05
CA PRO A 23 -16.11 2.75 4.45
C PRO A 23 -16.53 1.90 3.24
N GLY A 24 -16.33 0.58 3.34
CA GLY A 24 -16.53 -0.40 2.28
C GLY A 24 -15.25 -0.82 1.56
N SER A 25 -14.14 -0.09 1.73
CA SER A 25 -12.87 -0.40 1.06
C SER A 25 -12.10 -1.57 1.70
N LYS A 26 -12.41 -1.93 2.96
CA LYS A 26 -11.81 -3.11 3.61
C LYS A 26 -12.07 -4.40 2.84
N VAL A 27 -13.28 -4.55 2.29
CA VAL A 27 -13.72 -5.71 1.50
C VAL A 27 -13.17 -5.67 0.06
N ALA A 28 -12.63 -4.52 -0.35
CA ALA A 28 -12.07 -4.29 -1.67
C ALA A 28 -10.57 -4.60 -1.77
N VAL A 29 -9.88 -4.90 -0.66
CA VAL A 29 -8.46 -5.25 -0.69
C VAL A 29 -8.26 -6.56 -1.46
N TRP A 30 -7.45 -6.50 -2.53
CA TRP A 30 -7.09 -7.66 -3.36
C TRP A 30 -5.79 -8.32 -2.93
N ARG A 31 -4.78 -7.51 -2.59
CA ARG A 31 -3.47 -8.02 -2.16
C ARG A 31 -2.76 -7.00 -1.30
N ILE A 32 -1.95 -7.51 -0.38
CA ILE A 32 -1.02 -6.72 0.42
C ILE A 32 0.38 -7.24 0.10
N PHE A 33 1.26 -6.34 -0.30
CA PHE A 33 2.64 -6.64 -0.62
C PHE A 33 3.53 -6.15 0.53
N TYR A 34 4.12 -7.11 1.22
CA TYR A 34 5.13 -6.84 2.25
C TYR A 34 6.50 -6.80 1.58
N PRO A 35 7.16 -5.64 1.52
CA PRO A 35 8.50 -5.55 0.97
C PRO A 35 9.50 -6.31 1.85
N MET A 36 10.62 -6.71 1.26
CA MET A 36 11.71 -7.35 2.00
C MET A 36 12.55 -6.35 2.80
N ARG A 37 12.55 -5.07 2.41
CA ARG A 37 13.28 -4.00 3.10
C ARG A 37 12.30 -3.13 3.86
N ASP A 38 12.62 -2.78 5.10
CA ASP A 38 11.78 -1.90 5.93
C ASP A 38 11.75 -0.44 5.43
N GLU A 39 12.69 -0.04 4.57
CA GLU A 39 12.71 1.28 3.91
C GLU A 39 11.63 1.42 2.82
N ASP A 40 11.20 0.29 2.24
CA ASP A 40 10.18 0.27 1.20
C ASP A 40 8.78 0.26 1.84
N PRO A 41 7.80 0.97 1.25
CA PRO A 41 6.44 0.97 1.77
C PRO A 41 5.71 -0.36 1.50
N ILE A 42 4.84 -0.77 2.42
CA ILE A 42 3.88 -1.86 2.24
C ILE A 42 2.85 -1.43 1.21
N GLU A 43 2.75 -2.14 0.09
CA GLU A 43 1.80 -1.78 -0.96
C GLU A 43 0.50 -2.58 -0.82
N VAL A 44 -0.61 -1.88 -0.63
CA VAL A 44 -1.94 -2.47 -0.57
C VAL A 44 -2.66 -2.16 -1.87
N VAL A 45 -3.12 -3.19 -2.55
CA VAL A 45 -3.88 -3.05 -3.80
C VAL A 45 -5.35 -3.32 -3.51
N VAL A 46 -6.21 -2.36 -3.82
CA VAL A 46 -7.66 -2.48 -3.70
C VAL A 46 -8.33 -2.59 -5.07
N LYS A 47 -9.59 -3.01 -5.11
CA LYS A 47 -10.39 -3.01 -6.34
C LYS A 47 -10.46 -1.60 -6.94
N PRO A 48 -10.41 -1.49 -8.27
CA PRO A 48 -10.65 -0.22 -8.94
C PRO A 48 -12.08 0.27 -8.68
N GLY A 49 -12.23 1.56 -8.43
CA GLY A 49 -13.50 2.18 -8.04
C GLY A 49 -13.77 2.13 -6.53
N SER A 50 -12.83 1.66 -5.73
CA SER A 50 -12.94 1.69 -4.25
C SER A 50 -12.41 3.00 -3.69
N LEU A 51 -11.28 3.51 -4.19
CA LEU A 51 -10.69 4.80 -3.80
C LEU A 51 -10.97 5.91 -4.83
N SER A 52 -11.82 5.67 -5.84
CA SER A 52 -12.16 6.68 -6.86
C SER A 52 -10.94 7.34 -7.54
N GLY A 53 -9.86 6.59 -7.72
CA GLY A 53 -8.59 7.08 -8.29
C GLY A 53 -7.59 7.62 -7.27
N GLU A 54 -7.93 7.66 -5.97
CA GLU A 54 -7.05 8.19 -4.93
C GLU A 54 -6.02 7.16 -4.46
N VAL A 55 -4.83 7.66 -4.11
CA VAL A 55 -3.77 6.89 -3.46
C VAL A 55 -3.69 7.37 -2.02
N LEU A 56 -3.81 6.43 -1.07
CA LEU A 56 -3.67 6.73 0.36
C LEU A 56 -2.30 6.28 0.83
N GLU A 57 -1.50 7.23 1.32
CA GLU A 57 -0.22 6.95 1.95
C GLU A 57 -0.36 7.15 3.45
N LEU A 58 0.11 6.19 4.24
CA LEU A 58 0.02 6.22 5.69
C LEU A 58 1.24 5.55 6.34
N THR A 59 1.45 5.78 7.62
CA THR A 59 2.57 5.19 8.38
C THR A 59 2.02 4.47 9.60
N LEU A 60 2.21 3.15 9.69
CA LEU A 60 1.86 2.35 10.87
C LEU A 60 3.11 1.74 11.46
N GLU A 61 3.30 1.90 12.78
CA GLU A 61 4.42 1.30 13.52
C GLU A 61 5.81 1.62 12.91
N GLY A 62 5.95 2.82 12.33
CA GLY A 62 7.17 3.24 11.65
C GLY A 62 7.34 2.68 10.23
N LYS A 63 6.37 1.92 9.71
CA LYS A 63 6.35 1.39 8.34
C LYS A 63 5.42 2.22 7.47
N SER A 64 5.94 2.68 6.34
CA SER A 64 5.14 3.34 5.31
C SER A 64 4.24 2.31 4.63
N ILE A 65 2.99 2.68 4.37
CA ILE A 65 1.98 1.86 3.71
C ILE A 65 1.36 2.73 2.62
N VAL A 66 1.29 2.19 1.42
CA VAL A 66 0.72 2.84 0.25
C VAL A 66 -0.46 1.99 -0.22
N VAL A 67 -1.66 2.51 -0.05
CA VAL A 67 -2.89 1.93 -0.57
C VAL A 67 -3.19 2.56 -1.91
N LYS A 68 -3.21 1.75 -2.94
CA LYS A 68 -3.52 2.18 -4.30
C LYS A 68 -4.59 1.28 -4.89
N GLU A 69 -5.40 1.85 -5.75
CA GLU A 69 -6.26 1.03 -6.57
C GLU A 69 -5.42 0.16 -7.50
N GLY A 70 -5.93 -1.03 -7.78
CA GLY A 70 -5.43 -1.90 -8.82
C GLY A 70 -5.54 -1.19 -10.16
N GLN A 71 -4.50 -0.43 -10.51
CA GLN A 71 -4.28 0.00 -11.88
C GLN A 71 -3.63 -1.15 -12.63
N LYS A 72 -4.15 -1.44 -13.82
CA LYS A 72 -3.45 -2.26 -14.81
C LYS A 72 -2.02 -1.71 -14.87
N PRO A 73 -0.99 -2.53 -14.57
CA PRO A 73 0.34 -2.00 -14.26
C PRO A 73 0.79 -1.09 -15.40
N ALA A 74 1.05 0.19 -15.07
CA ALA A 74 1.83 1.02 -15.97
C ALA A 74 3.18 0.33 -16.14
N PRO A 75 3.66 0.13 -17.38
CA PRO A 75 4.91 -0.57 -17.62
C PRO A 75 5.99 0.11 -16.78
N ARG A 76 6.63 -0.71 -15.93
CA ARG A 76 7.77 -0.33 -15.10
C ARG A 76 8.71 0.45 -16.01
N ARG A 77 8.86 1.77 -15.80
CA ARG A 77 9.97 2.52 -16.40
C ARG A 77 11.21 1.88 -15.82
N GLU A 78 11.76 0.92 -16.54
CA GLU A 78 13.10 0.42 -16.32
C GLU A 78 13.99 1.65 -16.27
N ARG A 79 14.55 1.91 -15.08
CA ARG A 79 15.69 2.80 -14.95
C ARG A 79 16.80 2.21 -15.82
N GLU A 80 16.96 2.82 -16.98
CA GLU A 80 18.20 3.26 -17.62
C GLU A 80 19.42 2.33 -17.52
N PRO A 81 20.15 2.17 -18.63
CA PRO A 81 21.58 2.42 -18.54
C PRO A 81 21.86 3.75 -19.22
N ALA A 82 22.33 4.71 -18.41
CA ALA A 82 22.97 5.92 -18.90
C ALA A 82 23.95 5.49 -20.00
N ARG A 83 23.71 5.94 -21.23
CA ARG A 83 24.69 5.81 -22.30
C ARG A 83 25.94 6.52 -21.80
N ARG A 84 26.91 5.74 -21.32
CA ARG A 84 28.28 6.18 -21.14
C ARG A 84 28.79 6.55 -22.53
N GLU A 85 28.71 7.83 -22.82
CA GLU A 85 29.63 8.48 -23.73
C GLU A 85 31.05 8.14 -23.27
N ARG A 86 31.84 7.54 -24.17
CA ARG A 86 33.27 7.84 -24.35
C ARG A 86 33.87 7.05 -25.52
N TYR A 87 34.44 7.85 -26.43
CA TYR A 87 35.52 7.60 -27.40
C TYR A 87 35.28 6.61 -28.54
#